data_AF-A0A7S3K4D7-F1
#
_entry.id   AF-A0A7S3K4D7-F1
#
_cell.length_a   1.000
_cell.length_b   1.000
_cell.length_c   1.000
_cell.angle_alpha   90.00
_cell.angle_beta   90.00
_cell.angle_gamma   90.00
#
_symmetry.space_group_name_H-M   'P 1'
#
loop_
_entity.id
_entity.type
_entity.pdbx_description
1 polymer ?
#
loop_
_entity_poly.entity_id
_entity_poly.type
_entity_poly.pdbx_seq_one_letter_code
_entity_poly.pdbx_strand_id
1 'polypeptide(L)'
;MKIALLLVIVSPVIGIGRLPAALAVISPRSTKRRTVPCAIAIPSGGAALEQRPTVASVWGVAGVVAMLMNAVKRVLPVALEPFRTGSPLGAKMWCTYAAFAAVMGYVEGYKSFHKKFSPLVAARSMTLQKPHPFTYTLFAPFYAMGLFHATPKRRATSWGFLIGVFALVKIVKQFSYPWRSIVDGGVVVGLTIGSASIIWHYAREINGIPAPADPSLPAVSSSSL
;
A
#
# COMPACT_ATOMS: atom_id res chain seq x y z
N MET A 1 -12.12 23.39 17.55
CA MET A 1 -12.47 21.96 17.34
C MET A 1 -11.88 21.31 16.07
N LYS A 2 -11.36 22.02 15.06
CA LYS A 2 -10.86 21.40 13.82
C LYS A 2 -9.44 20.77 13.90
N ILE A 3 -8.61 21.17 14.87
CA ILE A 3 -7.22 20.67 15.03
C ILE A 3 -7.18 19.25 15.66
N ALA A 4 -8.12 18.95 16.56
CA ALA A 4 -8.19 17.64 17.21
C ALA A 4 -8.51 16.50 16.21
N LEU A 5 -9.28 16.79 15.16
CA LEU A 5 -9.61 15.81 14.13
C LEU A 5 -8.41 15.51 13.21
N LEU A 6 -7.54 16.49 12.98
CA LEU A 6 -6.30 16.30 12.22
C LEU A 6 -5.32 15.39 12.97
N LEU A 7 -5.27 15.46 14.30
CA LEU A 7 -4.48 14.56 15.13
C LEU A 7 -4.99 13.12 15.10
N VAL A 8 -6.31 12.91 15.14
CA VAL A 8 -6.93 11.58 15.10
C VAL A 8 -6.67 10.86 13.76
N ILE A 9 -6.54 11.59 12.64
CA ILE A 9 -6.23 11.00 11.33
C ILE A 9 -4.77 10.53 11.24
N VAL A 10 -3.84 11.18 11.97
CA VAL A 10 -2.41 10.81 11.98
C VAL A 10 -2.10 9.73 13.03
N SER A 11 -2.92 9.62 14.08
CA SER A 11 -2.70 8.69 15.21
C SER A 11 -2.62 7.18 14.86
N PRO A 12 -3.33 6.59 13.89
CA PRO A 12 -3.22 5.15 13.65
C PRO A 12 -1.95 4.76 12.87
N VAL A 13 -1.20 5.73 12.33
CA VAL A 13 0.05 5.47 11.57
C VAL A 13 1.30 5.48 12.48
N ILE A 14 1.17 5.98 13.70
CA ILE A 14 2.23 6.05 14.70
C ILE A 14 1.79 5.19 15.88
N GLY A 15 2.31 3.97 15.96
CA GLY A 15 2.13 3.09 17.11
C GLY A 15 2.71 3.71 18.37
N ILE A 16 1.93 4.54 19.05
CA ILE A 16 2.21 5.03 20.39
C ILE A 16 1.47 4.11 21.34
N GLY A 17 2.25 3.41 22.15
CA GLY A 17 1.79 2.43 23.11
C GLY A 17 0.80 3.01 24.12
N ARG A 18 -0.20 2.20 24.44
CA ARG A 18 -0.89 2.22 25.73
C ARG A 18 -0.65 0.87 26.40
N LEU A 19 0.21 0.87 27.41
CA LEU A 19 0.22 -0.08 28.52
C LEU A 19 -0.27 0.69 29.77
N PRO A 20 -0.61 0.03 30.88
CA PRO A 20 -1.40 -1.20 31.02
C PRO A 20 -2.52 -1.02 32.06
N ALA A 21 -3.55 -1.86 32.05
CA ALA A 21 -4.32 -2.11 33.26
C ALA A 21 -4.96 -3.50 33.25
N ALA A 22 -4.67 -4.23 34.32
CA ALA A 22 -5.42 -5.32 34.90
C ALA A 22 -5.38 -6.71 34.23
N LEU A 23 -4.55 -7.55 34.86
CA LEU A 23 -4.91 -8.88 35.36
C LEU A 23 -5.79 -9.76 34.48
N ALA A 24 -5.13 -10.61 33.70
CA ALA A 24 -5.62 -11.96 33.48
C ALA A 24 -4.49 -12.93 33.83
N VAL A 25 -4.60 -13.48 35.03
CA VAL A 25 -4.06 -14.80 35.42
C VAL A 25 -4.20 -15.75 34.24
N ILE A 26 -3.12 -16.44 33.84
CA ILE A 26 -3.08 -17.84 33.36
C ILE A 26 -1.63 -18.24 33.01
N SER A 27 -1.13 -19.21 33.79
CA SER A 27 -0.22 -20.32 33.46
C SER A 27 1.18 -20.04 32.87
N PRO A 28 2.26 -20.52 33.53
CA PRO A 28 3.59 -20.54 32.93
C PRO A 28 3.71 -21.75 31.97
N ARG A 29 3.32 -21.57 30.70
CA ARG A 29 3.67 -22.55 29.66
C ARG A 29 5.03 -22.19 29.06
N SER A 30 6.06 -22.87 29.58
CA SER A 30 7.37 -23.05 28.96
C SER A 30 7.21 -23.34 27.47
N THR A 31 7.38 -22.30 26.65
CA THR A 31 7.41 -22.45 25.20
C THR A 31 8.88 -22.34 24.80
N LYS A 32 9.55 -23.49 24.93
CA LYS A 32 10.87 -23.76 24.36
C LYS A 32 10.86 -23.19 22.94
N ARG A 33 11.61 -22.11 22.73
CA ARG A 33 11.86 -21.51 21.43
C ARG A 33 12.57 -22.57 20.58
N ARG A 34 11.79 -23.41 19.89
CA ARG A 34 12.28 -24.16 18.73
C ARG A 34 12.56 -23.12 17.68
N THR A 35 13.80 -22.62 17.69
CA THR A 35 14.46 -22.24 16.45
C THR A 35 14.28 -23.43 15.53
N VAL A 36 13.36 -23.31 14.57
CA VAL A 36 13.40 -24.13 13.36
C VAL A 36 14.46 -23.43 12.52
N PRO A 37 15.69 -23.95 12.41
CA PRO A 37 16.59 -23.50 11.36
C PRO A 37 16.05 -24.15 10.09
N CYS A 38 15.05 -23.54 9.49
CA CYS A 38 14.68 -23.81 8.11
C CYS A 38 14.92 -22.53 7.32
N ALA A 39 16.16 -22.04 7.41
CA ALA A 39 16.76 -21.35 6.29
C ALA A 39 16.86 -22.40 5.18
N ILE A 40 15.77 -22.58 4.43
CA ILE A 40 15.88 -23.07 3.07
C ILE A 40 16.73 -22.01 2.39
N ALA A 41 18.01 -22.30 2.26
CA ALA A 41 18.88 -21.61 1.34
C ALA A 41 18.19 -21.73 -0.03
N ILE A 42 17.50 -20.67 -0.43
CA ILE A 42 17.10 -20.50 -1.82
C ILE A 42 18.44 -20.50 -2.57
N PRO A 43 18.68 -21.42 -3.51
CA PRO A 43 19.91 -21.42 -4.26
C PRO A 43 19.99 -20.09 -5.01
N SER A 44 20.85 -19.20 -4.50
CA SER A 44 21.38 -18.03 -5.19
C SER A 44 22.36 -18.53 -6.25
N GLY A 45 21.83 -19.26 -7.21
CA GLY A 45 22.58 -20.06 -8.18
C GLY A 45 21.69 -20.37 -9.37
N GLY A 46 21.38 -19.33 -10.13
CA GLY A 46 20.70 -19.40 -11.41
C GLY A 46 20.88 -18.04 -12.07
N ALA A 47 21.39 -18.03 -13.30
CA ALA A 47 21.60 -16.83 -14.11
C ALA A 47 20.42 -15.86 -13.99
N ALA A 48 20.68 -14.55 -14.09
CA ALA A 48 19.67 -13.52 -14.24
C ALA A 48 18.84 -13.80 -15.51
N LEU A 49 17.89 -14.73 -15.42
CA LEU A 49 16.90 -14.99 -16.44
C LEU A 49 15.97 -13.79 -16.38
N GLU A 50 16.10 -12.93 -17.37
CA GLU A 50 15.12 -11.91 -17.73
C GLU A 50 13.72 -12.48 -17.51
N GLN A 51 13.03 -11.99 -16.48
CA GLN A 51 11.71 -12.50 -16.14
C GLN A 51 10.75 -11.99 -17.21
N ARG A 52 10.29 -12.88 -18.10
CA ARG A 52 9.37 -12.50 -19.17
C ARG A 52 8.01 -12.13 -18.56
N PRO A 53 7.58 -10.86 -18.63
CA PRO A 53 6.30 -10.46 -18.05
C PRO A 53 5.17 -11.12 -18.85
N THR A 54 4.30 -11.87 -18.18
CA THR A 54 3.09 -12.41 -18.80
C THR A 54 2.01 -11.33 -18.90
N VAL A 55 1.05 -11.50 -19.80
CA VAL A 55 -0.11 -10.62 -19.92
C VAL A 55 -0.84 -10.47 -18.58
N ALA A 56 -0.97 -11.56 -17.81
CA ALA A 56 -1.58 -11.54 -16.48
C ALA A 56 -0.80 -10.68 -15.48
N SER A 57 0.54 -10.76 -15.52
CA SER A 57 1.43 -9.95 -14.68
C SER A 57 1.31 -8.45 -15.01
N VAL A 58 1.40 -8.10 -16.30
CA VAL A 58 1.27 -6.72 -16.78
C VAL A 58 -0.12 -6.18 -16.44
N TRP A 59 -1.17 -6.96 -16.68
CA TRP A 59 -2.53 -6.59 -16.33
C TRP A 59 -2.72 -6.35 -14.84
N GLY A 60 -2.10 -7.18 -13.99
CA GLY A 60 -2.12 -7.00 -12.54
C GLY A 60 -1.54 -5.63 -12.13
N VAL A 61 -0.37 -5.28 -12.63
CA VAL A 61 0.28 -4.01 -12.29
C VAL A 61 -0.42 -2.82 -12.93
N ALA A 62 -0.73 -2.90 -14.23
CA ALA A 62 -1.42 -1.86 -14.96
C ALA A 62 -2.80 -1.55 -14.36
N GLY A 63 -3.54 -2.58 -13.93
CA GLY A 63 -4.83 -2.42 -13.27
C GLY A 63 -4.70 -1.69 -11.92
N VAL A 64 -3.70 -2.03 -11.10
CA VAL A 64 -3.46 -1.31 -9.82
C VAL A 64 -3.09 0.14 -10.08
N VAL A 65 -2.18 0.40 -11.02
CA VAL A 65 -1.80 1.78 -11.40
C VAL A 65 -3.01 2.54 -11.93
N ALA A 66 -3.84 1.93 -12.78
CA ALA A 66 -5.05 2.54 -13.31
C ALA A 66 -6.06 2.89 -12.21
N MET A 67 -6.23 2.02 -11.20
CA MET A 67 -7.08 2.31 -10.04
C MET A 67 -6.57 3.52 -9.24
N LEU A 68 -5.26 3.61 -8.99
CA LEU A 68 -4.66 4.75 -8.30
C LEU A 68 -4.79 6.04 -9.13
N MET A 69 -4.49 5.97 -10.43
CA MET A 69 -4.62 7.13 -11.33
C MET A 69 -6.07 7.58 -11.49
N ASN A 70 -7.04 6.67 -11.45
CA ASN A 70 -8.46 7.02 -11.42
C ASN A 70 -8.87 7.70 -10.10
N ALA A 71 -8.25 7.35 -8.97
CA ALA A 71 -8.42 8.08 -7.73
C ALA A 71 -7.82 9.49 -7.84
N VAL A 72 -6.59 9.62 -8.35
CA VAL A 72 -5.94 10.92 -8.60
C VAL A 72 -6.81 11.81 -9.48
N LYS A 73 -7.29 11.30 -10.63
CA LYS A 73 -8.15 12.07 -11.56
C LYS A 73 -9.39 12.66 -10.89
N ARG A 74 -9.99 11.94 -9.94
CA ARG A 74 -11.20 12.39 -9.21
C ARG A 74 -10.90 13.43 -8.14
N VAL A 75 -9.73 13.36 -7.50
CA VAL A 75 -9.34 14.23 -6.37
C VAL A 75 -8.60 15.48 -6.83
N LEU A 76 -7.81 15.36 -7.90
CA LEU A 76 -7.01 16.43 -8.49
C LEU A 76 -7.75 17.75 -8.77
N PRO A 77 -8.97 17.79 -9.33
CA PRO A 77 -9.64 19.07 -9.60
C PRO A 77 -9.90 19.89 -8.32
N VAL A 78 -10.12 19.22 -7.18
CA VAL A 78 -10.34 19.85 -5.88
C VAL A 78 -9.02 20.29 -5.25
N ALA A 79 -7.97 19.48 -5.40
CA ALA A 79 -6.62 19.84 -4.99
C ALA A 79 -6.10 21.10 -5.72
N LEU A 80 -6.50 21.28 -6.99
CA LEU A 80 -6.11 22.41 -7.82
C LEU A 80 -6.99 23.66 -7.65
N GLU A 81 -8.06 23.58 -6.85
CA GLU A 81 -8.98 24.71 -6.61
C GLU A 81 -8.25 25.99 -6.15
N PRO A 82 -7.27 25.94 -5.22
CA PRO A 82 -6.53 27.14 -4.78
C PRO A 82 -5.65 27.78 -5.85
N PHE A 83 -5.31 27.04 -6.91
CA PHE A 83 -4.51 27.52 -8.04
C PHE A 83 -5.37 28.07 -9.18
N ARG A 84 -6.64 27.64 -9.26
CA ARG A 84 -7.57 27.99 -10.34
C ARG A 84 -8.52 29.12 -9.97
N THR A 85 -8.86 29.24 -8.69
CA THR A 85 -9.77 30.27 -8.20
C THR A 85 -9.02 31.53 -7.80
N GLY A 86 -9.59 32.70 -8.09
CA GLY A 86 -9.08 34.01 -7.64
C GLY A 86 -9.24 34.27 -6.13
N SER A 87 -9.44 33.23 -5.33
CA SER A 87 -9.50 33.28 -3.86
C SER A 87 -8.21 32.68 -3.27
N PRO A 88 -7.08 33.40 -3.36
CA PRO A 88 -5.79 32.88 -2.97
C PRO A 88 -5.77 32.50 -1.50
N LEU A 89 -5.16 31.35 -1.20
CA LEU A 89 -4.82 30.98 0.17
C LEU A 89 -3.91 32.06 0.76
N GLY A 90 -4.15 32.45 2.01
CA GLY A 90 -3.19 33.29 2.74
C GLY A 90 -1.84 32.58 2.85
N ALA A 91 -0.73 33.33 2.96
CA ALA A 91 0.62 32.77 2.97
C ALA A 91 0.82 31.63 3.99
N LYS A 92 0.20 31.74 5.17
CA LYS A 92 0.22 30.68 6.20
C LYS A 92 -0.43 29.38 5.72
N MET A 93 -1.52 29.49 4.97
CA MET A 93 -2.23 28.33 4.44
C MET A 93 -1.46 27.66 3.29
N TRP A 94 -0.72 28.43 2.49
CA TRP A 94 0.22 27.88 1.51
C TRP A 94 1.34 27.09 2.19
N CYS A 95 1.91 27.61 3.27
CA CYS A 95 2.89 26.84 4.06
C CYS A 95 2.27 25.54 4.60
N THR A 96 1.03 25.58 5.12
CA THR A 96 0.37 24.34 5.56
C THR A 96 0.08 23.39 4.40
N TYR A 97 -0.27 23.90 3.21
CA TYR A 97 -0.50 23.09 2.02
C TYR A 97 0.78 22.35 1.63
N ALA A 98 1.89 23.08 1.48
CA ALA A 98 3.18 22.52 1.10
C ALA A 98 3.72 21.54 2.16
N ALA A 99 3.64 21.90 3.45
CA ALA A 99 4.07 21.04 4.54
C ALA A 99 3.24 19.74 4.60
N PHE A 100 1.91 19.84 4.49
CA PHE A 100 1.05 18.67 4.49
C PHE A 100 1.29 17.78 3.27
N ALA A 101 1.48 18.37 2.09
CA ALA A 101 1.83 17.63 0.88
C ALA A 101 3.17 16.90 1.01
N ALA A 102 4.18 17.52 1.60
CA ALA A 102 5.47 16.90 1.86
C ALA A 102 5.36 15.73 2.86
N VAL A 103 4.61 15.91 3.96
CA VAL A 103 4.36 14.86 4.95
C VAL A 103 3.63 13.67 4.31
N MET A 104 2.58 13.93 3.52
CA MET A 104 1.84 12.87 2.82
C MET A 104 2.70 12.17 1.76
N GLY A 105 3.49 12.92 1.01
CA GLY A 105 4.46 12.36 0.06
C GLY A 105 5.46 11.42 0.74
N TYR A 106 5.95 11.78 1.93
CA TYR A 106 6.86 10.92 2.68
C TYR A 106 6.15 9.73 3.35
N VAL A 107 5.08 9.97 4.10
CA VAL A 107 4.41 8.94 4.92
C VAL A 107 3.60 7.99 4.04
N GLU A 108 2.75 8.50 3.17
CA GLU A 108 1.97 7.66 2.27
C GLU A 108 2.78 7.25 1.06
N GLY A 109 3.33 8.21 0.31
CA GLY A 109 4.08 7.92 -0.92
C GLY A 109 5.30 7.03 -0.68
N TYR A 110 6.23 7.44 0.17
CA TYR A 110 7.47 6.69 0.36
C TYR A 110 7.36 5.56 1.39
N LYS A 111 6.95 5.83 2.63
CA LYS A 111 6.93 4.81 3.68
C LYS A 111 5.86 3.73 3.46
N SER A 112 4.69 4.10 2.94
CA SER A 112 3.58 3.18 2.76
C SER A 112 3.57 2.56 1.36
N PHE A 113 3.57 3.38 0.31
CA PHE A 113 3.56 2.86 -1.05
C PHE A 113 4.92 2.32 -1.48
N HIS A 114 5.99 3.13 -1.47
CA HIS A 114 7.28 2.70 -2.00
C HIS A 114 7.90 1.54 -1.21
N LYS A 115 7.98 1.62 0.12
CA LYS A 115 8.66 0.58 0.93
C LYS A 115 7.86 -0.70 1.15
N LYS A 116 6.52 -0.66 1.10
CA LYS A 116 5.68 -1.79 1.52
C LYS A 116 4.74 -2.29 0.42
N PHE A 117 3.92 -1.40 -0.14
CA PHE A 117 2.87 -1.80 -1.09
C PHE A 117 3.42 -2.12 -2.48
N SER A 118 4.25 -1.24 -3.03
CA SER A 118 4.84 -1.35 -4.38
C SER A 118 5.67 -2.62 -4.58
N PRO A 119 6.64 -2.95 -3.71
CA PRO A 119 7.43 -4.16 -3.87
C PRO A 119 6.58 -5.42 -3.74
N LEU A 120 5.52 -5.39 -2.91
CA LEU A 120 4.60 -6.52 -2.82
C LEU A 120 3.78 -6.69 -4.12
N VAL A 121 3.22 -5.61 -4.67
CA VAL A 121 2.44 -5.67 -5.92
C VAL A 121 3.29 -6.21 -7.05
N ALA A 122 4.54 -5.73 -7.15
CA ALA A 122 5.50 -6.23 -8.13
C ALA A 122 5.80 -7.73 -7.93
N ALA A 123 6.22 -8.14 -6.73
CA ALA A 123 6.56 -9.53 -6.43
C ALA A 123 5.36 -10.48 -6.65
N ARG A 124 4.16 -10.10 -6.21
CA ARG A 124 2.94 -10.90 -6.43
C ARG A 124 2.56 -10.98 -7.90
N SER A 125 2.70 -9.89 -8.66
CA SER A 125 2.41 -9.92 -10.10
C SER A 125 3.34 -10.86 -10.88
N MET A 126 4.60 -11.04 -10.44
CA MET A 126 5.54 -12.00 -11.05
C MET A 126 5.13 -13.46 -10.80
N THR A 127 4.39 -13.74 -9.71
CA THR A 127 3.88 -15.12 -9.46
C THR A 127 2.87 -15.59 -10.50
N LEU A 128 2.26 -14.66 -11.25
CA LEU A 128 1.35 -14.95 -12.37
C LEU A 128 2.06 -15.41 -13.65
N GLN A 129 3.36 -15.71 -13.57
CA GLN A 129 4.10 -16.37 -14.65
C GLN A 129 3.91 -17.89 -14.64
N LYS A 130 3.60 -18.45 -13.46
CA LYS A 130 3.37 -19.90 -13.28
C LYS A 130 1.93 -20.26 -13.68
N PRO A 131 1.65 -21.52 -14.06
CA PRO A 131 0.29 -21.96 -14.33
C PRO A 131 -0.66 -21.63 -13.18
N HIS A 132 -1.78 -20.97 -13.48
CA HIS A 132 -2.76 -20.54 -12.51
C HIS A 132 -4.18 -20.56 -13.09
N PRO A 133 -5.23 -20.60 -12.26
CA PRO A 133 -6.61 -20.51 -12.72
C PRO A 133 -6.89 -19.20 -13.47
N PHE A 134 -7.82 -19.23 -14.42
CA PHE A 134 -8.23 -18.05 -15.20
C PHE A 134 -8.75 -16.90 -14.32
N THR A 135 -9.34 -17.23 -13.16
CA THR A 135 -9.84 -16.23 -12.19
C THR A 135 -8.73 -15.31 -11.69
N TYR A 136 -7.47 -15.77 -11.64
CA TYR A 136 -6.35 -14.95 -11.17
C TYR A 136 -5.94 -13.93 -12.22
N THR A 137 -6.12 -14.24 -13.51
CA THR A 137 -5.92 -13.30 -14.61
C THR A 137 -7.03 -12.26 -14.65
N LEU A 138 -8.30 -12.67 -14.56
CA LEU A 138 -9.43 -11.75 -14.59
C LEU A 138 -9.34 -10.71 -13.47
N PHE A 139 -9.02 -11.15 -12.26
CA PHE A 139 -8.86 -10.30 -11.08
C PHE A 139 -7.38 -10.05 -10.73
N ALA A 140 -6.49 -10.06 -11.72
CA ALA A 140 -5.05 -9.86 -11.52
C ALA A 140 -4.70 -8.61 -10.68
N PRO A 141 -5.32 -7.43 -10.86
CA PRO A 141 -4.99 -6.28 -10.01
C PRO A 141 -5.31 -6.52 -8.54
N PHE A 142 -6.47 -7.11 -8.25
CA PHE A 142 -6.87 -7.44 -6.88
C PHE A 142 -6.02 -8.58 -6.30
N TYR A 143 -5.58 -9.53 -7.13
CA TYR A 143 -4.61 -10.56 -6.76
C TYR A 143 -3.26 -9.95 -6.38
N ALA A 144 -2.74 -9.03 -7.20
CA ALA A 144 -1.45 -8.37 -6.98
C ALA A 144 -1.47 -7.51 -5.69
N MET A 145 -2.60 -6.89 -5.36
CA MET A 145 -2.78 -6.19 -4.08
C MET A 145 -2.84 -7.13 -2.86
N GLY A 146 -3.13 -8.42 -3.08
CA GLY A 146 -3.28 -9.44 -2.03
C GLY A 146 -4.65 -9.43 -1.35
N LEU A 147 -5.73 -9.18 -2.10
CA LEU A 147 -7.11 -9.24 -1.58
C LEU A 147 -7.67 -10.67 -1.49
N PHE A 148 -7.17 -11.57 -2.33
CA PHE A 148 -7.47 -13.00 -2.29
C PHE A 148 -6.20 -13.81 -2.60
N HIS A 149 -6.23 -15.12 -2.32
CA HIS A 149 -5.06 -16.00 -2.43
C HIS A 149 -3.80 -15.43 -1.75
N ALA A 150 -3.97 -14.91 -0.53
CA ALA A 150 -2.93 -14.41 0.34
C ALA A 150 -3.09 -15.01 1.74
N THR A 151 -2.01 -14.98 2.53
CA THR A 151 -2.05 -15.37 3.95
C THR A 151 -3.17 -14.61 4.70
N PRO A 152 -3.81 -15.22 5.72
CA PRO A 152 -4.97 -14.62 6.39
C PRO A 152 -4.64 -13.25 7.00
N LYS A 153 -3.43 -13.11 7.57
CA LYS A 153 -2.92 -11.83 8.09
C LYS A 153 -2.82 -10.78 6.99
N ARG A 154 -2.30 -11.14 5.81
CA ARG A 154 -2.16 -10.20 4.69
C ARG A 154 -3.52 -9.80 4.12
N ARG A 155 -4.43 -10.77 3.97
CA ARG A 155 -5.79 -10.52 3.47
C ARG A 155 -6.52 -9.50 4.32
N ALA A 156 -6.47 -9.63 5.64
CA ALA A 156 -7.07 -8.67 6.57
C ALA A 156 -6.50 -7.26 6.39
N THR A 157 -5.17 -7.13 6.26
CA THR A 157 -4.53 -5.83 6.01
C THR A 157 -4.94 -5.22 4.68
N SER A 158 -5.04 -6.01 3.60
CA SER A 158 -5.46 -5.50 2.28
C SER A 158 -6.91 -5.01 2.28
N TRP A 159 -7.82 -5.75 2.93
CA TRP A 159 -9.21 -5.32 3.10
C TRP A 159 -9.33 -4.10 4.00
N GLY A 160 -8.57 -4.07 5.10
CA GLY A 160 -8.48 -2.91 6.00
C GLY A 160 -7.97 -1.66 5.28
N PHE A 161 -6.97 -1.79 4.41
CA PHE A 161 -6.49 -0.69 3.58
C PHE A 161 -7.56 -0.18 2.63
N LEU A 162 -8.26 -1.09 1.92
CA LEU A 162 -9.33 -0.71 0.99
C LEU A 162 -10.46 0.04 1.73
N ILE A 163 -10.95 -0.52 2.82
CA ILE A 163 -12.00 0.09 3.66
C ILE A 163 -11.52 1.42 4.25
N GLY A 164 -10.28 1.46 4.74
CA GLY A 164 -9.66 2.65 5.32
C GLY A 164 -9.58 3.81 4.34
N VAL A 165 -9.16 3.57 3.10
CA VAL A 165 -9.12 4.60 2.04
C VAL A 165 -10.54 5.12 1.73
N PHE A 166 -11.52 4.23 1.58
CA PHE A 166 -12.92 4.66 1.35
C PHE A 166 -13.47 5.50 2.51
N ALA A 167 -13.21 5.09 3.75
CA ALA A 167 -13.63 5.81 4.94
C ALA A 167 -12.95 7.20 5.02
N LEU A 168 -11.64 7.25 4.79
CA LEU A 168 -10.87 8.50 4.79
C LEU A 168 -11.42 9.47 3.73
N VAL A 169 -11.63 9.02 2.49
CA VAL A 169 -12.20 9.88 1.43
C VAL A 169 -13.59 10.39 1.81
N LYS A 170 -14.43 9.55 2.43
CA LYS A 170 -15.76 9.98 2.89
C LYS A 170 -15.67 11.07 3.96
N ILE A 171 -14.72 10.97 4.89
CA ILE A 171 -14.47 11.98 5.92
C ILE A 171 -13.93 13.27 5.29
N VAL A 172 -12.96 13.18 4.38
CA VAL A 172 -12.33 14.35 3.77
C VAL A 172 -13.33 15.19 2.98
N LYS A 173 -14.32 14.54 2.34
CA LYS A 173 -15.41 15.23 1.64
C LYS A 173 -16.32 16.09 2.54
N GLN A 174 -16.29 15.91 3.86
CA GLN A 174 -17.07 16.72 4.79
C GLN A 174 -16.38 18.04 5.15
N PHE A 175 -15.11 18.22 4.78
CA PHE A 175 -14.41 19.49 5.02
C PHE A 175 -14.84 20.55 4.01
N SER A 176 -15.11 21.75 4.51
CA SER A 176 -15.29 22.94 3.67
C SER A 176 -13.95 23.41 3.10
N TYR A 177 -14.00 24.16 2.00
CA TYR A 177 -12.86 24.94 1.52
C TYR A 177 -12.34 25.84 2.67
N PRO A 178 -11.02 26.00 2.89
CA PRO A 178 -9.87 25.54 2.09
C PRO A 178 -9.21 24.22 2.54
N TRP A 179 -9.66 23.64 3.66
CA TRP A 179 -9.00 22.49 4.28
C TRP A 179 -9.06 21.23 3.43
N ARG A 180 -10.17 21.05 2.71
CA ARG A 180 -10.34 19.93 1.78
C ARG A 180 -9.26 19.92 0.71
N SER A 181 -8.98 21.07 0.09
CA SER A 181 -7.98 21.20 -0.96
C SER A 181 -6.56 20.91 -0.45
N ILE A 182 -6.23 21.31 0.78
CA ILE A 182 -4.95 20.99 1.43
C ILE A 182 -4.77 19.48 1.58
N VAL A 183 -5.79 18.78 2.10
CA VAL A 183 -5.71 17.34 2.33
C VAL A 183 -5.68 16.57 1.01
N ASP A 184 -6.59 16.90 0.09
CA ASP A 184 -6.68 16.29 -1.24
C ASP A 184 -5.38 16.51 -2.03
N GLY A 185 -4.73 17.67 -1.89
CA GLY A 185 -3.41 17.96 -2.45
C GLY A 185 -2.32 17.01 -1.97
N GLY A 186 -2.27 16.74 -0.66
CA GLY A 186 -1.33 15.76 -0.10
C GLY A 186 -1.60 14.34 -0.56
N VAL A 187 -2.88 13.92 -0.61
CA VAL A 187 -3.27 12.60 -1.12
C VAL A 187 -2.84 12.43 -2.58
N VAL A 188 -3.04 13.45 -3.42
CA VAL A 188 -2.60 13.41 -4.82
C VAL A 188 -1.08 13.17 -4.91
N VAL A 189 -0.27 13.90 -4.14
CA VAL A 189 1.19 13.71 -4.10
C VAL A 189 1.57 12.30 -3.63
N GLY A 190 0.90 11.78 -2.58
CA GLY A 190 1.14 10.42 -2.09
C GLY A 190 0.82 9.36 -3.15
N LEU A 191 -0.32 9.49 -3.83
CA LEU A 191 -0.77 8.54 -4.86
C LEU A 191 0.08 8.60 -6.14
N THR A 192 0.58 9.77 -6.54
CA THR A 192 1.47 9.89 -7.70
C THR A 192 2.82 9.24 -7.43
N ILE A 193 3.43 9.52 -6.27
CA ILE A 193 4.68 8.85 -5.84
C ILE A 193 4.45 7.34 -5.72
N GLY A 194 3.31 6.92 -5.17
CA GLY A 194 2.96 5.51 -5.04
C GLY A 194 2.82 4.81 -6.39
N SER A 195 2.11 5.43 -7.35
CA SER A 195 1.94 4.89 -8.71
C SER A 195 3.28 4.77 -9.44
N ALA A 196 4.13 5.80 -9.36
CA ALA A 196 5.48 5.76 -9.92
C ALA A 196 6.34 4.66 -9.26
N SER A 197 6.22 4.48 -7.95
CA SER A 197 6.96 3.44 -7.20
C SER A 197 6.56 2.03 -7.60
N ILE A 198 5.28 1.78 -7.90
CA ILE A 198 4.81 0.48 -8.39
C ILE A 198 5.48 0.15 -9.73
N ILE A 199 5.48 1.10 -10.67
CA ILE A 199 6.12 0.93 -11.98
C ILE A 199 7.63 0.69 -11.80
N TRP A 200 8.27 1.46 -10.92
CA TRP A 200 9.70 1.30 -10.62
C TRP A 200 10.05 -0.10 -10.09
N HIS A 201 9.31 -0.61 -9.11
CA HIS A 201 9.55 -1.94 -8.56
C HIS A 201 9.23 -3.05 -9.56
N TYR A 202 8.20 -2.87 -10.39
CA TYR A 202 7.87 -3.82 -11.45
C TYR A 202 8.94 -3.88 -12.54
N ALA A 203 9.46 -2.74 -12.98
CA ALA A 203 10.56 -2.67 -13.93
C ALA A 203 11.83 -3.34 -13.37
N ARG A 204 12.10 -3.18 -12.07
CA ARG A 204 13.21 -3.88 -11.40
C ARG A 204 13.06 -5.40 -11.44
N GLU A 205 11.86 -5.92 -11.16
CA GLU A 205 11.57 -7.36 -11.21
C GLU A 205 11.77 -7.94 -12.62
N ILE A 206 11.30 -7.22 -13.66
CA ILE A 206 11.49 -7.64 -15.06
C ILE A 206 12.99 -7.69 -15.41
N ASN A 207 13.77 -6.72 -14.92
CA ASN A 207 15.23 -6.69 -15.08
C ASN A 207 15.96 -7.73 -14.19
N GLY A 208 15.24 -8.65 -13.54
CA GLY A 208 15.82 -9.71 -12.72
C GLY A 208 16.29 -9.27 -11.33
N ILE A 209 15.98 -8.04 -10.91
CA ILE A 209 16.28 -7.55 -9.56
C ILE A 209 15.03 -7.74 -8.70
N PRO A 210 14.99 -8.78 -7.83
CA PRO A 210 13.79 -9.09 -7.06
C PRO A 210 13.41 -7.95 -6.12
N ALA A 211 12.11 -7.72 -5.96
CA ALA A 211 11.61 -6.76 -5.02
C ALA A 211 11.87 -7.26 -3.58
N PRO A 212 12.14 -6.35 -2.63
CA PRO A 212 12.48 -6.72 -1.25
C PRO A 212 11.31 -7.29 -0.42
N ALA A 213 10.17 -7.62 -1.03
CA ALA A 213 8.96 -8.06 -0.33
C ALA A 213 8.59 -9.50 -0.67
N ASP A 214 8.18 -10.28 0.34
CA ASP A 214 7.61 -11.61 0.17
C ASP A 214 6.21 -11.53 -0.47
N PRO A 215 5.94 -12.24 -1.58
CA PRO A 215 4.62 -12.35 -2.19
C PRO A 215 3.48 -12.77 -1.25
N SER A 216 3.75 -13.30 -0.05
CA SER A 216 2.73 -13.63 0.96
C SER A 216 1.66 -14.63 0.47
N LEU A 217 2.11 -15.65 -0.27
CA LEU A 217 1.27 -16.76 -0.72
C LEU A 217 0.93 -17.70 0.46
N PRO A 218 -0.22 -18.40 0.44
CA PRO A 218 -0.51 -19.43 1.44
C PRO A 218 0.55 -20.55 1.36
N ALA A 219 0.89 -21.14 2.50
CA ALA A 219 1.74 -22.33 2.52
C ALA A 219 1.04 -23.45 1.74
N VAL A 220 1.79 -24.14 0.87
CA VAL A 220 1.27 -25.32 0.16
C VAL A 220 1.06 -26.41 1.19
N SER A 221 -0.20 -26.80 1.43
CA SER A 221 -0.53 -27.96 2.27
C SER A 221 0.02 -29.21 1.59
N SER A 222 0.96 -29.90 2.22
CA SER A 222 1.58 -31.15 1.72
C SER A 222 0.61 -32.35 1.64
N SER A 223 -0.69 -32.13 1.77
CA SER A 223 -1.74 -33.16 1.87
C SER A 223 -2.37 -33.56 0.53
N SER A 224 -1.66 -33.38 -0.59
CA SER A 224 -2.15 -33.75 -1.93
C SER A 224 -1.05 -34.32 -2.83
N LEU A 225 -0.04 -34.95 -2.22
CA LEU A 225 0.82 -35.92 -2.90
C LEU A 225 0.26 -37.32 -2.67
#